data_AF-A0A7X8C985-F1
#
_entry.id   AF-A0A7X8C985-F1
#
_cell.length_a   1.000
_cell.length_b   1.000
_cell.length_c   1.000
_cell.angle_alpha   90.00
_cell.angle_beta   90.00
_cell.angle_gamma   90.00
#
_symmetry.space_group_name_H-M   'P 1'
#
loop_
_entity.id
_entity.type
_entity.pdbx_description
1 polymer ?
#
loop_
_entity_poly.entity_id
_entity_poly.type
_entity_poly.pdbx_seq_one_letter_code
_entity_poly.pdbx_strand_id
1 'polypeptide(L)'
;VYSNNRYDGWYYNKIEDLGDVLDSLHAKYPKQRIGISEYGAGANVNHHAYPALKPKTDGQFHPEEYQSLFHEEYLKMINARPYIWSSSLWVGFDFACDSRNEGEQPGINDKGLITFDGMVKKDAFYWYKANWNKNDPFVYITSRRFTNRPSTLVTIKIYSNCPSVSLKVNGVDYGIKTSTNHIFLWENLKMKEGENFIEASGWINKNEYSDEITWICTKTDSF
;
A
#
# COMPACT_ATOMS: atom_id res chain seq x y z
N VAL A 1 -15.57 9.43 -24.52
CA VAL A 1 -14.85 9.12 -23.27
C VAL A 1 -13.53 9.86 -23.29
N TYR A 2 -13.02 10.28 -22.14
CA TYR A 2 -11.72 10.94 -21.99
C TYR A 2 -11.05 10.35 -20.76
N SER A 3 -9.77 10.00 -20.86
CA SER A 3 -9.00 9.49 -19.74
C SER A 3 -7.61 10.10 -19.74
N ASN A 4 -7.06 10.35 -18.55
CA ASN A 4 -5.73 10.92 -18.37
C ASN A 4 -4.85 10.05 -17.50
N ASN A 5 -3.56 10.09 -17.77
CA ASN A 5 -2.53 9.56 -16.89
C ASN A 5 -2.34 10.55 -15.73
N ARG A 6 -2.52 10.09 -14.49
CA ARG A 6 -2.46 10.91 -13.27
C ARG A 6 -1.41 10.35 -12.33
N TYR A 7 -0.50 11.22 -11.93
CA TYR A 7 0.64 10.89 -11.05
C TYR A 7 0.82 11.97 -9.98
N ASP A 8 -0.28 12.59 -9.55
CA ASP A 8 -0.37 13.49 -8.40
C ASP A 8 0.20 12.79 -7.16
N GLY A 9 1.22 13.38 -6.53
CA GLY A 9 1.97 12.76 -5.44
C GLY A 9 3.16 11.89 -5.86
N TRP A 10 3.26 11.48 -7.12
CA TRP A 10 4.49 10.89 -7.66
C TRP A 10 5.28 11.97 -8.42
N TYR A 11 4.91 12.29 -9.66
CA TYR A 11 5.68 13.22 -10.50
C TYR A 11 5.40 14.71 -10.25
N TYR A 12 4.19 15.04 -9.81
CA TYR A 12 3.75 16.42 -9.62
C TYR A 12 2.68 16.47 -8.54
N ASN A 13 2.32 17.66 -8.08
CA ASN A 13 1.31 17.88 -7.03
C ASN A 13 1.55 17.04 -5.75
N LYS A 14 0.62 17.13 -4.81
CA LYS A 14 0.51 16.21 -3.68
C LYS A 14 -0.53 15.13 -3.98
N ILE A 15 -0.50 14.03 -3.21
CA ILE A 15 -1.47 12.94 -3.40
C ILE A 15 -2.89 13.48 -3.17
N GLU A 16 -3.06 14.30 -2.13
CA GLU A 16 -4.36 14.82 -1.68
C GLU A 16 -5.02 15.74 -2.72
N ASP A 17 -4.23 16.34 -3.62
CA ASP A 17 -4.71 17.27 -4.65
C ASP A 17 -5.50 16.55 -5.76
N LEU A 18 -5.35 15.22 -5.93
CA LEU A 18 -6.01 14.47 -7.01
C LEU A 18 -7.52 14.68 -7.02
N GLY A 19 -8.13 14.67 -5.83
CA GLY A 19 -9.57 14.81 -5.69
C GLY A 19 -10.10 16.11 -6.29
N ASP A 20 -9.50 17.24 -5.89
CA ASP A 20 -9.88 18.57 -6.37
C ASP A 20 -9.63 18.72 -7.87
N VAL A 21 -8.57 18.09 -8.39
CA VAL A 21 -8.30 18.09 -9.84
C VAL A 21 -9.40 17.35 -10.60
N LEU A 22 -9.82 16.18 -10.13
CA LEU A 22 -10.89 15.40 -10.76
C LEU A 22 -12.24 16.14 -10.68
N ASP A 23 -12.55 16.76 -9.54
CA ASP A 23 -13.80 17.49 -9.33
C ASP A 23 -13.85 18.73 -10.23
N SER A 24 -12.74 19.48 -10.31
CA SER A 24 -12.63 20.66 -11.18
C SER A 24 -12.77 20.30 -12.66
N LEU A 25 -12.17 19.18 -13.09
CA LEU A 25 -12.29 18.69 -14.46
C LEU A 25 -13.73 18.29 -14.79
N HIS A 26 -14.42 17.60 -13.86
CA HIS A 26 -15.81 17.21 -14.02
C HIS A 26 -16.74 18.43 -14.05
N ALA A 27 -16.55 19.40 -13.17
CA ALA A 27 -17.33 20.64 -13.16
C ALA A 27 -17.18 21.43 -14.48
N LYS A 28 -15.98 21.45 -15.06
CA LYS A 28 -15.72 22.12 -16.34
C LYS A 28 -16.35 21.36 -17.52
N TYR A 29 -16.40 20.03 -17.47
CA TYR A 29 -16.92 19.19 -18.56
C TYR A 29 -17.92 18.14 -18.05
N PRO A 30 -19.11 18.55 -17.54
CA PRO A 30 -20.01 17.67 -16.80
C PRO A 30 -20.63 16.55 -17.63
N LYS A 31 -20.68 16.72 -18.96
CA LYS A 31 -21.17 15.69 -19.90
C LYS A 31 -20.09 14.70 -20.34
N GLN A 32 -18.82 14.99 -20.07
CA GLN A 32 -17.72 14.13 -20.48
C GLN A 32 -17.57 12.96 -19.50
N ARG A 33 -17.51 11.74 -20.04
CA ARG A 33 -17.13 10.56 -19.27
C ARG A 33 -15.63 10.58 -19.01
N ILE A 34 -15.24 10.92 -17.79
CA ILE A 34 -13.85 11.08 -17.33
C ILE A 34 -13.35 9.77 -16.72
N GLY A 35 -12.16 9.32 -17.12
CA GLY A 35 -11.46 8.19 -16.51
C GLY A 35 -10.00 8.53 -16.19
N ILE A 36 -9.33 7.59 -15.54
CA ILE A 36 -7.90 7.66 -15.23
C ILE A 36 -7.23 6.49 -15.96
N SER A 37 -6.47 6.79 -17.01
CA SER A 37 -5.85 5.74 -17.85
C SER A 37 -4.59 5.15 -17.21
N GLU A 38 -3.94 5.88 -16.31
CA GLU A 38 -2.79 5.41 -15.53
C GLU A 38 -2.72 6.13 -14.19
N TYR A 39 -2.31 5.42 -13.14
CA TYR A 39 -1.84 6.00 -11.88
C TYR A 39 -0.99 4.98 -11.11
N GLY A 40 0.10 5.42 -10.48
CA GLY A 40 0.95 4.53 -9.69
C GLY A 40 2.19 5.24 -9.14
N ALA A 41 2.87 4.56 -8.22
CA ALA A 41 4.14 5.00 -7.64
C ALA A 41 5.15 3.86 -7.67
N GLY A 42 6.44 4.19 -7.80
CA GLY A 42 7.52 3.21 -7.85
C GLY A 42 7.77 2.60 -6.48
N ALA A 43 8.13 1.32 -6.46
CA ALA A 43 8.57 0.62 -5.26
C ALA A 43 9.58 -0.48 -5.59
N ASN A 44 10.68 -0.49 -4.86
CA ASN A 44 11.57 -1.64 -4.76
C ASN A 44 11.27 -2.40 -3.46
N VAL A 45 11.10 -3.72 -3.56
CA VAL A 45 10.75 -4.61 -2.43
C VAL A 45 11.82 -4.71 -1.34
N ASN A 46 13.02 -4.16 -1.59
CA ASN A 46 14.12 -4.07 -0.63
C ASN A 46 14.24 -2.69 0.04
N HIS A 47 13.46 -1.70 -0.42
CA HIS A 47 13.48 -0.35 0.11
C HIS A 47 12.34 -0.16 1.09
N HIS A 48 12.68 0.24 2.31
CA HIS A 48 11.71 0.39 3.36
C HIS A 48 11.90 1.67 4.15
N ALA A 49 10.79 2.35 4.45
CA ALA A 49 10.81 3.56 5.24
C ALA A 49 9.57 3.67 6.11
N TYR A 50 9.77 4.13 7.34
CA TYR A 50 8.70 4.55 8.23
C TYR A 50 9.12 5.85 8.94
N PRO A 51 8.37 6.95 8.84
CA PRO A 51 7.12 7.10 8.08
C PRO A 51 7.31 6.97 6.56
N ALA A 52 6.22 6.66 5.85
CA ALA A 52 6.18 6.46 4.40
C ALA A 52 6.22 7.81 3.65
N LEU A 53 7.37 8.47 3.63
CA LEU A 53 7.54 9.77 2.98
C LEU A 53 7.72 9.62 1.46
N LYS A 54 7.29 10.65 0.73
CA LYS A 54 7.48 10.73 -0.73
C LYS A 54 8.99 10.68 -1.06
N PRO A 55 9.45 9.69 -1.85
CA PRO A 55 10.83 9.64 -2.31
C PRO A 55 11.08 10.63 -3.45
N LYS A 56 12.37 10.80 -3.79
CA LYS A 56 12.76 11.37 -5.08
C LYS A 56 12.41 10.36 -6.18
N THR A 57 11.53 10.73 -7.12
CA THR A 57 10.95 9.80 -8.11
C THR A 57 11.90 9.30 -9.20
N ASP A 58 12.97 10.04 -9.46
CA ASP A 58 14.11 9.70 -10.32
C ASP A 58 15.35 9.33 -9.46
N GLY A 59 15.14 9.09 -8.17
CA GLY A 59 16.17 8.71 -7.21
C GLY A 59 16.37 7.21 -7.15
N GLN A 60 17.36 6.79 -6.36
CA GLN A 60 17.65 5.37 -6.17
C GLN A 60 16.77 4.73 -5.07
N PHE A 61 16.14 5.51 -4.21
CA PHE A 61 15.38 4.98 -3.07
C PHE A 61 13.88 5.12 -3.26
N HIS A 62 13.18 4.01 -3.49
CA HIS A 62 11.73 3.90 -3.72
C HIS A 62 11.08 2.97 -2.69
N PRO A 63 10.73 3.47 -1.48
CA PRO A 63 10.23 2.64 -0.40
C PRO A 63 8.84 2.07 -0.70
N GLU A 64 8.67 0.78 -0.44
CA GLU A 64 7.43 0.05 -0.71
C GLU A 64 6.23 0.62 0.07
N GLU A 65 6.45 1.11 1.28
CA GLU A 65 5.42 1.73 2.09
C GLU A 65 4.82 2.97 1.43
N TYR A 66 5.60 3.71 0.63
CA TYR A 66 5.09 4.88 -0.08
C TYR A 66 4.18 4.49 -1.25
N GLN A 67 4.52 3.44 -2.00
CA GLN A 67 3.63 2.92 -3.04
C GLN A 67 2.29 2.48 -2.44
N SER A 68 2.32 1.83 -1.28
CA SER A 68 1.11 1.43 -0.56
C SER A 68 0.26 2.63 -0.15
N LEU A 69 0.86 3.63 0.50
CA LEU A 69 0.17 4.89 0.86
C LEU A 69 -0.44 5.59 -0.36
N PHE A 70 0.30 5.65 -1.47
CA PHE A 70 -0.18 6.23 -2.71
C PHE A 70 -1.45 5.53 -3.21
N HIS A 71 -1.44 4.20 -3.29
CA HIS A 71 -2.60 3.43 -3.79
C HIS A 71 -3.79 3.43 -2.82
N GLU A 72 -3.55 3.49 -1.51
CA GLU A 72 -4.60 3.66 -0.49
C GLU A 72 -5.40 4.95 -0.75
N GLU A 73 -4.71 6.09 -0.85
CA GLU A 73 -5.35 7.38 -1.05
C GLU A 73 -5.97 7.52 -2.45
N TYR A 74 -5.30 7.03 -3.50
CA TYR A 74 -5.86 7.04 -4.86
C TYR A 74 -7.17 6.27 -4.95
N LEU A 75 -7.21 5.02 -4.46
CA LEU A 75 -8.41 4.21 -4.56
C LEU A 75 -9.55 4.80 -3.74
N LYS A 76 -9.27 5.36 -2.55
CA LYS A 76 -10.24 6.09 -1.74
C LYS A 76 -10.84 7.28 -2.49
N MET A 77 -10.00 8.11 -3.13
CA MET A 77 -10.47 9.28 -3.89
C MET A 77 -11.24 8.90 -5.15
N ILE A 78 -10.85 7.82 -5.84
CA ILE A 78 -11.56 7.29 -7.01
C ILE A 78 -12.93 6.75 -6.61
N ASN A 79 -13.00 5.92 -5.55
CA ASN A 79 -14.25 5.32 -5.09
C ASN A 79 -15.27 6.36 -4.59
N ALA A 80 -14.80 7.52 -4.10
CA ALA A 80 -15.66 8.63 -3.71
C ALA A 80 -16.31 9.36 -4.91
N ARG A 81 -15.90 9.06 -6.16
CA ARG A 81 -16.26 9.83 -7.36
C ARG A 81 -16.92 8.92 -8.42
N PRO A 82 -18.24 8.66 -8.30
CA PRO A 82 -18.93 7.73 -9.21
C PRO A 82 -18.99 8.21 -10.67
N TYR A 83 -18.68 9.47 -10.96
CA TYR A 83 -18.56 9.99 -12.32
C TYR A 83 -17.27 9.52 -13.04
N ILE A 84 -16.31 8.96 -12.30
CA ILE A 84 -15.13 8.31 -12.87
C ILE A 84 -15.55 6.97 -13.46
N TRP A 85 -15.60 6.88 -14.80
CA TRP A 85 -16.13 5.69 -15.47
C TRP A 85 -15.13 4.52 -15.51
N SER A 86 -13.82 4.82 -15.42
CA SER A 86 -12.76 3.81 -15.35
C SER A 86 -11.51 4.37 -14.67
N SER A 87 -10.76 3.48 -14.07
CA SER A 87 -9.43 3.75 -13.53
C SER A 87 -8.52 2.55 -13.75
N SER A 88 -7.34 2.77 -14.32
CA SER A 88 -6.34 1.74 -14.53
C SER A 88 -5.08 2.09 -13.74
N LEU A 89 -4.75 1.26 -12.75
CA LEU A 89 -3.47 1.38 -12.08
C LEU A 89 -2.35 1.07 -13.07
N TRP A 90 -1.24 1.78 -12.95
CA TRP A 90 -0.03 1.57 -13.71
C TRP A 90 1.04 1.07 -12.71
N VAL A 91 1.32 -0.22 -12.65
CA VAL A 91 0.89 -1.30 -13.57
C VAL A 91 0.81 -2.63 -12.82
N GLY A 92 0.32 -3.70 -13.44
CA GLY A 92 0.24 -5.02 -12.80
C GLY A 92 1.61 -5.58 -12.40
N PHE A 93 2.59 -5.48 -13.29
CA PHE A 93 3.94 -6.01 -13.11
C PHE A 93 4.99 -4.95 -13.39
N ASP A 94 6.11 -4.98 -12.68
CA ASP A 94 7.29 -4.21 -13.08
C ASP A 94 7.68 -4.62 -14.51
N PHE A 95 8.32 -3.72 -15.26
CA PHE A 95 8.66 -3.99 -16.67
C PHE A 95 9.93 -3.29 -17.12
N ALA A 96 10.54 -3.83 -18.16
CA ALA A 96 11.76 -3.29 -18.75
C ALA A 96 11.53 -1.92 -19.41
N CYS A 97 12.36 -0.96 -19.06
CA CYS A 97 12.43 0.37 -19.65
C CYS A 97 13.89 0.83 -19.60
N ASP A 98 14.63 0.56 -20.68
CA ASP A 98 16.10 0.71 -20.77
C ASP A 98 16.63 2.08 -20.30
N SER A 99 15.86 3.16 -20.57
CA SER A 99 16.24 4.52 -20.17
C SER A 99 16.09 4.82 -18.67
N ARG A 100 15.49 3.93 -17.86
CA ARG A 100 15.28 4.14 -16.43
C ARG A 100 16.54 3.82 -15.65
N ASN A 101 16.82 4.66 -14.66
CA ASN A 101 17.87 4.41 -13.68
C ASN A 101 17.40 4.97 -12.32
N GLU A 102 16.37 4.35 -11.77
CA GLU A 102 15.69 4.74 -10.53
C GLU A 102 15.44 3.50 -9.67
N GLY A 103 15.13 3.69 -8.38
CA GLY A 103 14.75 2.61 -7.48
C GLY A 103 15.82 1.53 -7.23
N GLU A 104 17.10 1.77 -7.52
CA GLU A 104 18.19 0.77 -7.56
C GLU A 104 17.93 -0.38 -8.53
N GLN A 105 17.14 -0.13 -9.58
CA GLN A 105 16.82 -1.11 -10.62
C GLN A 105 17.03 -0.51 -12.02
N PRO A 106 18.29 -0.40 -12.49
CA PRO A 106 18.57 0.08 -13.84
C PRO A 106 17.79 -0.71 -14.89
N GLY A 107 17.18 0.00 -15.85
CA GLY A 107 16.40 -0.59 -16.92
C GLY A 107 15.00 -1.07 -16.51
N ILE A 108 14.50 -0.75 -15.31
CA ILE A 108 13.19 -1.18 -14.82
C ILE A 108 12.29 0.02 -14.50
N ASN A 109 11.02 -0.09 -14.86
CA ASN A 109 9.94 0.69 -14.26
C ASN A 109 9.30 -0.13 -13.15
N ASP A 110 9.49 0.32 -11.91
CA ASP A 110 9.19 -0.40 -10.68
C ASP A 110 7.81 -0.08 -10.07
N LYS A 111 6.87 0.40 -10.90
CA LYS A 111 5.50 0.76 -10.48
C LYS A 111 4.55 -0.44 -10.45
N GLY A 112 5.03 -1.62 -10.78
CA GLY A 112 4.27 -2.85 -10.69
C GLY A 112 3.77 -3.10 -9.26
N LEU A 113 2.59 -3.69 -9.14
CA LEU A 113 2.14 -4.30 -7.89
C LEU A 113 2.77 -5.69 -7.69
N ILE A 114 3.36 -6.25 -8.75
CA ILE A 114 4.06 -7.53 -8.76
C ILE A 114 5.45 -7.28 -9.37
N THR A 115 6.47 -7.96 -8.87
CA THR A 115 7.84 -7.87 -9.39
C THR A 115 7.94 -8.35 -10.84
N PHE A 116 9.02 -7.96 -11.51
CA PHE A 116 9.28 -8.23 -12.93
C PHE A 116 9.24 -9.74 -13.27
N ASP A 117 9.74 -10.58 -12.36
CA ASP A 117 9.75 -12.04 -12.47
C ASP A 117 8.41 -12.70 -12.11
N GLY A 118 7.42 -11.93 -11.66
CA GLY A 118 6.11 -12.42 -11.24
C GLY A 118 6.10 -13.07 -9.85
N MET A 119 7.22 -13.08 -9.12
CA MET A 119 7.37 -13.88 -7.90
C MET A 119 6.85 -13.19 -6.64
N VAL A 120 7.00 -11.87 -6.53
CA VAL A 120 6.64 -11.11 -5.33
C VAL A 120 5.49 -10.18 -5.61
N LYS A 121 4.39 -10.36 -4.86
CA LYS A 121 3.29 -9.39 -4.77
C LYS A 121 3.65 -8.35 -3.70
N LYS A 122 3.74 -7.08 -4.11
CA LYS A 122 4.01 -5.94 -3.22
C LYS A 122 2.80 -5.68 -2.33
N ASP A 123 2.98 -4.95 -1.24
CA ASP A 123 1.90 -4.67 -0.28
C ASP A 123 0.66 -4.07 -0.96
N ALA A 124 0.85 -3.13 -1.89
CA ALA A 124 -0.23 -2.51 -2.65
C ALA A 124 -1.08 -3.52 -3.46
N PHE A 125 -0.54 -4.69 -3.85
CA PHE A 125 -1.36 -5.77 -4.44
C PHE A 125 -2.46 -6.22 -3.48
N TYR A 126 -2.12 -6.40 -2.21
CA TYR A 126 -3.04 -6.88 -1.19
C TYR A 126 -4.07 -5.81 -0.80
N TRP A 127 -3.73 -4.52 -0.92
CA TRP A 127 -4.70 -3.43 -0.83
C TRP A 127 -5.83 -3.59 -1.87
N TYR A 128 -5.47 -3.79 -3.14
CA TYR A 128 -6.45 -4.02 -4.19
C TYR A 128 -7.20 -5.34 -4.02
N LYS A 129 -6.51 -6.42 -3.59
CA LYS A 129 -7.17 -7.70 -3.27
C LYS A 129 -8.26 -7.50 -2.22
N ALA A 130 -8.00 -6.74 -1.16
CA ALA A 130 -8.97 -6.49 -0.09
C ALA A 130 -10.22 -5.74 -0.58
N ASN A 131 -10.02 -4.75 -1.46
CA ASN A 131 -11.11 -3.90 -1.97
C ASN A 131 -11.89 -4.55 -3.12
N TRP A 132 -11.23 -5.33 -3.98
CA TRP A 132 -11.82 -5.80 -5.24
C TRP A 132 -12.22 -7.28 -5.21
N ASN A 133 -11.54 -8.12 -4.42
CA ASN A 133 -11.84 -9.55 -4.37
C ASN A 133 -12.74 -9.90 -3.18
N LYS A 134 -14.03 -10.05 -3.46
CA LYS A 134 -15.06 -10.41 -2.47
C LYS A 134 -15.15 -11.90 -2.14
N ASN A 135 -14.53 -12.74 -2.96
CA ASN A 135 -14.72 -14.20 -2.91
C ASN A 135 -13.54 -14.95 -2.30
N ASP A 136 -12.42 -14.27 -2.06
CA ASP A 136 -11.19 -14.85 -1.54
C ASP A 136 -10.78 -14.14 -0.23
N PRO A 137 -11.37 -14.54 0.91
CA PRO A 137 -11.03 -14.03 2.23
C PRO A 137 -9.55 -14.18 2.57
N PHE A 138 -8.97 -13.17 3.20
CA PHE A 138 -7.58 -13.24 3.66
C PHE A 138 -7.27 -12.21 4.75
N VAL A 139 -6.13 -12.40 5.40
CA VAL A 139 -5.45 -11.40 6.24
C VAL A 139 -4.04 -11.25 5.68
N TYR A 140 -3.51 -10.02 5.66
CA TYR A 140 -2.15 -9.74 5.20
C TYR A 140 -1.51 -8.64 6.04
N ILE A 141 -0.45 -8.97 6.77
CA ILE A 141 0.34 -8.02 7.53
C ILE A 141 1.30 -7.30 6.56
N THR A 142 1.14 -5.99 6.44
CA THR A 142 1.92 -5.16 5.52
C THR A 142 3.33 -4.91 6.05
N SER A 143 4.20 -4.36 5.21
CA SER A 143 5.62 -4.11 5.49
C SER A 143 6.35 -5.37 5.94
N ARG A 144 5.90 -6.56 5.51
CA ARG A 144 6.49 -7.83 5.93
C ARG A 144 7.95 -8.01 5.55
N ARG A 145 8.39 -7.30 4.50
CA ARG A 145 9.79 -7.27 4.03
C ARG A 145 10.65 -6.27 4.80
N PHE A 146 10.04 -5.31 5.51
CA PHE A 146 10.73 -4.40 6.42
C PHE A 146 11.01 -5.10 7.76
N THR A 147 11.75 -6.20 7.72
CA THR A 147 12.00 -7.08 8.87
C THR A 147 12.76 -6.38 9.98
N ASN A 148 13.80 -5.61 9.64
CA ASN A 148 14.63 -4.88 10.60
C ASN A 148 13.99 -3.51 10.90
N ARG A 149 13.35 -3.37 12.05
CA ARG A 149 12.69 -2.14 12.48
C ARG A 149 13.68 -1.25 13.24
N PRO A 150 13.84 0.03 12.84
CA PRO A 150 14.75 0.96 13.50
C PRO A 150 14.21 1.52 14.84
N SER A 151 13.08 1.00 15.31
CA SER A 151 12.43 1.42 16.54
C SER A 151 11.67 0.27 17.17
N THR A 152 11.58 0.28 18.50
CA THR A 152 10.67 -0.56 19.27
C THR A 152 9.26 0.00 19.36
N LEU A 153 9.02 1.23 18.91
CA LEU A 153 7.67 1.78 18.78
C LEU A 153 7.19 1.58 17.35
N VAL A 154 6.26 0.65 17.16
CA VAL A 154 5.86 0.19 15.82
C VAL A 154 4.36 0.32 15.63
N THR A 155 3.96 0.69 14.40
CA THR A 155 2.58 0.58 13.93
C THR A 155 2.46 -0.68 13.09
N ILE A 156 1.49 -1.54 13.44
CA ILE A 156 1.12 -2.69 12.61
C ILE A 156 -0.07 -2.29 11.74
N LYS A 157 0.11 -2.42 10.43
CA LYS A 157 -0.95 -2.25 9.43
C LYS A 157 -1.24 -3.59 8.76
N ILE A 158 -2.52 -3.89 8.61
CA ILE A 158 -3.02 -5.12 8.01
C ILE A 158 -4.06 -4.77 6.94
N TYR A 159 -3.96 -5.43 5.79
CA TYR A 159 -5.03 -5.46 4.79
C TYR A 159 -5.84 -6.73 4.93
N SER A 160 -7.18 -6.59 4.90
CA SER A 160 -8.07 -7.73 4.94
C SER A 160 -9.46 -7.37 4.39
N ASN A 161 -10.09 -8.33 3.72
CA ASN A 161 -11.53 -8.28 3.39
C ASN A 161 -12.40 -8.97 4.47
N CYS A 162 -11.81 -9.48 5.55
CA CYS A 162 -12.57 -9.91 6.72
C CYS A 162 -13.21 -8.70 7.43
N PRO A 163 -14.42 -8.84 8.01
CA PRO A 163 -15.09 -7.76 8.74
C PRO A 163 -14.36 -7.35 10.03
N SER A 164 -13.58 -8.27 10.61
CA SER A 164 -12.81 -8.06 11.82
C SER A 164 -11.49 -8.83 11.79
N VAL A 165 -10.46 -8.26 12.40
CA VAL A 165 -9.13 -8.87 12.55
C VAL A 165 -8.68 -8.75 14.01
N SER A 166 -8.16 -9.83 14.59
CA SER A 166 -7.44 -9.86 15.87
C SER A 166 -5.94 -9.76 15.64
N LEU A 167 -5.22 -9.20 16.61
CA LEU A 167 -3.76 -9.14 16.59
C LEU A 167 -3.18 -9.75 17.87
N LYS A 168 -2.17 -10.60 17.73
CA LYS A 168 -1.28 -11.01 18.81
C LYS A 168 0.16 -10.65 18.50
N VAL A 169 0.90 -10.26 19.53
CA VAL A 169 2.36 -10.03 19.43
C VAL A 169 3.03 -10.75 20.58
N ASN A 170 3.96 -11.66 20.27
CA ASN A 170 4.64 -12.51 21.24
C ASN A 170 3.65 -13.25 22.17
N GLY A 171 2.52 -13.72 21.61
CA GLY A 171 1.44 -14.37 22.36
C GLY A 171 0.53 -13.43 23.18
N VAL A 172 0.84 -12.14 23.27
CA VAL A 172 -0.01 -11.14 23.95
C VAL A 172 -1.09 -10.66 22.99
N ASP A 173 -2.35 -10.70 23.42
CA ASP A 173 -3.52 -10.25 22.66
C ASP A 173 -3.66 -8.71 22.69
N TYR A 174 -3.71 -8.10 21.50
CA TYR A 174 -3.92 -6.67 21.28
C TYR A 174 -5.35 -6.34 20.83
N GLY A 175 -6.26 -7.31 20.95
CA GLY A 175 -7.68 -7.18 20.71
C GLY A 175 -8.07 -7.31 19.24
N ILE A 176 -9.37 -7.12 19.00
CA ILE A 176 -10.01 -7.21 17.70
C ILE A 176 -10.37 -5.80 17.23
N LYS A 177 -10.12 -5.52 15.95
CA LYS A 177 -10.60 -4.31 15.27
C LYS A 177 -11.52 -4.67 14.11
N THR A 178 -12.45 -3.77 13.81
CA THR A 178 -13.25 -3.76 12.57
C THR A 178 -12.74 -2.66 11.65
N SER A 179 -12.96 -2.78 10.35
CA SER A 179 -12.57 -1.75 9.38
C SER A 179 -13.67 -1.50 8.34
N THR A 180 -13.86 -0.25 7.95
CA THR A 180 -14.76 0.15 6.87
C THR A 180 -14.04 0.34 5.53
N ASN A 181 -12.70 0.32 5.55
CA ASN A 181 -11.87 0.59 4.38
C ASN A 181 -10.85 -0.53 4.13
N HIS A 182 -10.99 -1.69 4.77
CA HIS A 182 -10.08 -2.83 4.64
C HIS A 182 -8.66 -2.64 5.22
N ILE A 183 -8.42 -1.53 5.93
CA ILE A 183 -7.17 -1.27 6.67
C ILE A 183 -7.44 -1.44 8.17
N PHE A 184 -6.62 -2.24 8.84
CA PHE A 184 -6.63 -2.42 10.28
C PHE A 184 -5.29 -1.93 10.83
N LEU A 185 -5.34 -1.01 11.80
CA LEU A 185 -4.16 -0.35 12.35
C LEU A 185 -4.07 -0.57 13.85
N TRP A 186 -2.92 -1.01 14.35
CA TRP A 186 -2.55 -0.92 15.76
C TRP A 186 -1.31 -0.04 15.88
N GLU A 187 -1.50 1.13 16.48
CA GLU A 187 -0.47 2.17 16.54
C GLU A 187 0.23 2.17 17.89
N ASN A 188 1.48 2.65 17.91
CA ASN A 188 2.27 2.85 19.12
C ASN A 188 2.46 1.56 19.94
N LEU A 189 2.58 0.41 19.27
CA LEU A 189 2.88 -0.86 19.92
C LEU A 189 4.33 -0.87 20.38
N LYS A 190 4.55 -1.22 21.65
CA LYS A 190 5.89 -1.37 22.23
C LYS A 190 6.39 -2.79 22.03
N MET A 191 7.25 -2.96 21.04
CA MET A 191 7.94 -4.20 20.73
C MET A 191 9.11 -4.44 21.70
N LYS A 192 9.48 -5.70 21.93
CA LYS A 192 10.74 -6.00 22.62
C LYS A 192 11.91 -5.74 21.67
N GLU A 193 13.08 -5.44 22.22
CA GLU A 193 14.31 -5.44 21.43
C GLU A 193 14.60 -6.86 20.92
N GLY A 194 15.05 -6.98 19.67
CA GLY A 194 15.21 -8.26 18.99
C GLY A 194 13.92 -8.74 18.30
N GLU A 195 13.76 -10.05 18.20
CA GLU A 195 12.67 -10.69 17.44
C GLU A 195 11.29 -10.45 18.07
N ASN A 196 10.28 -10.16 17.27
CA ASN A 196 8.89 -10.04 17.69
C ASN A 196 8.03 -10.86 16.73
N PHE A 197 7.37 -11.89 17.25
CA PHE A 197 6.44 -12.70 16.47
C PHE A 197 5.06 -12.03 16.46
N ILE A 198 4.50 -11.85 15.28
CA ILE A 198 3.24 -11.13 15.06
C ILE A 198 2.29 -12.07 14.35
N GLU A 199 1.09 -12.21 14.90
CA GLU A 199 0.04 -13.07 14.37
C GLU A 199 -1.23 -12.24 14.19
N ALA A 200 -1.86 -12.36 13.02
CA ALA A 200 -3.13 -11.73 12.73
C ALA A 200 -4.13 -12.77 12.24
N SER A 201 -5.36 -12.73 12.76
CA SER A 201 -6.44 -13.64 12.38
C SER A 201 -7.71 -12.86 12.06
N GLY A 202 -8.44 -13.26 11.03
CA GLY A 202 -9.71 -12.69 10.62
C GLY A 202 -10.72 -13.78 10.32
N TRP A 203 -12.01 -13.45 10.36
CA TRP A 203 -13.09 -14.45 10.24
C TRP A 203 -14.15 -14.05 9.24
N ILE A 204 -14.48 -14.98 8.34
CA ILE A 204 -15.67 -14.90 7.47
C ILE A 204 -16.43 -16.22 7.60
N ASN A 205 -17.73 -16.17 7.90
CA ASN A 205 -18.60 -17.35 8.02
C ASN A 205 -18.04 -18.45 8.95
N LYS A 206 -17.41 -18.05 10.06
CA LYS A 206 -16.72 -18.92 11.04
C LYS A 206 -15.42 -19.58 10.55
N ASN A 207 -15.01 -19.37 9.29
CA ASN A 207 -13.69 -19.77 8.83
C ASN A 207 -12.67 -18.71 9.25
N GLU A 208 -11.55 -19.16 9.81
CA GLU A 208 -10.42 -18.33 10.18
C GLU A 208 -9.44 -18.22 9.00
N TYR A 209 -8.90 -17.02 8.81
CA TYR A 209 -7.84 -16.70 7.86
C TYR A 209 -6.77 -15.97 8.64
N SER A 210 -5.52 -16.44 8.56
CA SER A 210 -4.43 -15.91 9.35
C SER A 210 -3.22 -15.54 8.51
N ASP A 211 -2.38 -14.69 9.10
CA ASP A 211 -1.07 -14.33 8.60
C ASP A 211 -0.10 -14.13 9.77
N GLU A 212 1.17 -14.43 9.56
CA GLU A 212 2.19 -14.34 10.59
C GLU A 212 3.53 -13.86 10.02
N ILE A 213 4.27 -13.10 10.81
CA ILE A 213 5.61 -12.60 10.48
C ILE A 213 6.46 -12.44 11.74
N THR A 214 7.78 -12.34 11.55
CA THR A 214 8.71 -11.94 12.59
C THR A 214 9.41 -10.64 12.19
N TRP A 215 9.42 -9.65 13.09
CA TRP A 215 10.22 -8.43 12.94
C TRP A 215 11.34 -8.38 13.98
N ILE A 216 12.47 -7.79 13.63
CA ILE A 216 13.61 -7.58 14.52
C ILE A 216 13.67 -6.09 14.83
N CYS A 217 13.35 -5.70 16.07
CA CYS A 217 13.35 -4.30 16.47
C CYS A 217 14.66 -3.93 17.17
N THR A 218 15.28 -2.86 16.73
CA THR A 218 16.40 -2.24 17.46
C THR A 218 15.88 -1.10 18.31
N LYS A 219 16.46 -0.94 19.51
CA LYS A 219 16.19 0.24 20.33
C LYS A 219 16.81 1.43 19.61
N THR A 220 16.01 2.46 19.36
CA THR A 220 16.55 3.71 18.84
C THR A 220 17.43 4.29 19.95
N ASP A 221 18.75 4.31 19.74
CA ASP A 221 19.61 5.12 20.59
C ASP A 221 19.08 6.55 20.51
N SER A 222 18.74 7.13 21.65
CA SER A 222 18.42 8.54 21.75
C SER A 222 19.64 9.33 21.29
N PHE A 223 19.62 9.78 20.03
CA PHE A 223 20.54 10.78 19.50
C PHE A 223 20.31 12.12 20.20
#